data_AF-A0A965NP95-F1
#
_entry.id   AF-A0A965NP95-F1
#
_cell.length_a   1.000
_cell.length_b   1.000
_cell.length_c   1.000
_cell.angle_alpha   90.00
_cell.angle_beta   90.00
_cell.angle_gamma   90.00
#
_symmetry.space_group_name_H-M   'P 1'
#
loop_
_entity.id
_entity.type
_entity.pdbx_description
1 polymer ?
#
loop_
_entity_poly.entity_id
_entity_poly.type
_entity_poly.pdbx_seq_one_letter_code
_entity_poly.pdbx_strand_id
1 'polypeptide(L)'
;MKKNPTGYLLYEGPSAMDTSVPIAVIANCITNKSDNGKTGDMAQSFIIRTDMKPNEAVKSKQDHCVCGGCPYAGNNGCYVSIKMVCSVYAAYKRGSYKRVTPQELAPILVESVNTKRIAGLRCGSYGDPAAAPFEVWEPLVSAVREVGGKTSGYTHQWTDRYAYMGRTADPRFRQILMASSHNSVDAVLANADGWRAFTVFDALDDLQRSGMAMCPASKEAGFRRTCGTCGGQSA
;
A
#
# COMPACT_ATOMS: atom_id res chain seq x y z
N MET A 1 22.10 22.61 11.91
CA MET A 1 20.71 22.08 11.92
C MET A 1 20.72 20.67 11.30
N LYS A 2 20.39 19.61 12.05
CA LYS A 2 20.22 18.27 11.46
C LYS A 2 18.99 18.33 10.54
N LYS A 3 19.21 18.14 9.23
CA LYS A 3 18.12 18.12 8.24
C LYS A 3 17.21 16.94 8.58
N ASN A 4 15.91 17.17 8.76
CA ASN A 4 14.96 16.09 8.99
C ASN A 4 15.05 15.09 7.82
N PRO A 5 15.06 13.77 8.09
CA PRO A 5 15.15 12.78 7.04
C PRO A 5 13.94 12.91 6.09
N THR A 6 14.19 12.76 4.79
CA THR A 6 13.13 12.87 3.76
C THR A 6 12.10 11.74 3.81
N GLY A 7 12.42 10.68 4.56
CA GLY A 7 11.62 9.49 4.79
C GLY A 7 12.46 8.43 5.50
N TYR A 8 11.90 7.24 5.64
CA TYR A 8 12.49 6.13 6.39
C TYR A 8 12.55 4.87 5.54
N LEU A 9 13.68 4.17 5.58
CA LEU A 9 13.87 2.86 4.96
C LEU A 9 13.61 1.79 6.03
N LEU A 10 12.53 1.03 5.86
CA LEU A 10 12.01 0.07 6.84
C LEU A 10 12.49 -1.36 6.60
N TYR A 11 12.69 -1.69 5.33
CA TYR A 11 13.10 -3.01 4.90
C TYR A 11 13.97 -2.88 3.66
N GLU A 12 14.99 -3.71 3.60
CA GLU A 12 15.81 -3.93 2.41
C GLU A 12 16.25 -5.39 2.41
N GLY A 13 15.80 -6.16 1.43
CA GLY A 13 15.99 -7.60 1.41
C GLY A 13 15.20 -8.28 0.29
N PRO A 14 15.19 -9.62 0.24
CA PRO A 14 14.49 -10.36 -0.81
C PRO A 14 12.98 -10.10 -0.79
N SER A 15 12.35 -10.02 -1.96
CA SER A 15 10.89 -10.02 -2.02
C SER A 15 10.33 -11.34 -1.48
N ALA A 16 9.24 -11.27 -0.72
CA ALA A 16 8.48 -12.43 -0.29
C ALA A 16 7.82 -13.17 -1.47
N MET A 17 7.56 -12.46 -2.58
CA MET A 17 7.02 -13.04 -3.82
C MET A 17 8.12 -13.61 -4.73
N ASP A 18 9.29 -12.98 -4.73
CA ASP A 18 10.47 -13.39 -5.52
C ASP A 18 11.74 -13.24 -4.70
N THR A 19 12.16 -14.33 -4.06
CA THR A 19 13.30 -14.31 -3.14
C THR A 19 14.64 -14.05 -3.84
N SER A 20 14.68 -14.04 -5.18
CA SER A 20 15.88 -13.73 -5.95
C SER A 20 16.09 -12.24 -6.18
N VAL A 21 15.06 -11.41 -5.98
CA VAL A 21 15.12 -9.97 -6.27
C VAL A 21 15.06 -9.13 -4.98
N PRO A 22 16.03 -8.24 -4.74
CA PRO A 22 16.04 -7.38 -3.57
C PRO A 22 15.11 -6.16 -3.75
N ILE A 23 14.24 -5.95 -2.77
CA ILE A 23 13.30 -4.83 -2.68
C ILE A 23 13.59 -3.95 -1.46
N ALA A 24 13.06 -2.73 -1.47
CA ALA A 24 13.08 -1.81 -0.34
C ALA A 24 11.66 -1.35 -0.01
N VAL A 25 11.34 -1.28 1.28
CA VAL A 25 10.12 -0.64 1.79
C VAL A 25 10.48 0.71 2.39
N ILE A 26 9.88 1.76 1.85
CA ILE A 26 10.20 3.15 2.19
C ILE A 26 8.93 3.85 2.65
N ALA A 27 8.96 4.51 3.81
CA ALA A 27 7.87 5.33 4.31
C ALA A 27 8.20 6.84 4.20
N ASN A 28 7.28 7.59 3.58
CA ASN A 28 7.41 9.00 3.25
C ASN A 28 6.22 9.81 3.77
N CYS A 29 6.28 11.14 3.67
CA CYS A 29 5.20 12.06 4.06
C CYS A 29 4.78 11.93 5.54
N ILE A 30 5.76 11.72 6.44
CA ILE A 30 5.52 11.55 7.89
C ILE A 30 5.72 12.86 8.65
N THR A 31 6.66 13.70 8.21
CA THR A 31 7.06 14.93 8.93
C THR A 31 6.50 16.20 8.31
N ASN A 32 6.08 16.16 7.05
CA ASN A 32 5.54 17.30 6.32
C ASN A 32 4.10 16.98 5.93
N LYS A 33 3.17 17.93 6.14
CA LYS A 33 1.80 17.84 5.63
C LYS A 33 1.81 17.60 4.12
N SER A 34 0.83 16.83 3.64
CA SER A 34 0.66 16.49 2.24
C SER A 34 -0.44 17.37 1.63
N ASP A 35 -0.13 18.13 0.58
CA ASP A 35 -1.12 18.94 -0.13
C ASP A 35 -2.11 18.12 -1.00
N ASN A 36 -2.07 16.78 -0.93
CA ASN A 36 -2.92 15.89 -1.74
C ASN A 36 -4.33 15.69 -1.15
N GLY A 37 -5.32 16.35 -1.74
CA GLY A 37 -6.72 16.32 -1.30
C GLY A 37 -7.44 14.96 -1.36
N LYS A 38 -6.98 13.96 -2.13
CA LYS A 38 -7.68 12.65 -2.27
C LYS A 38 -7.33 11.66 -1.16
N THR A 39 -6.07 11.61 -0.73
CA THR A 39 -5.61 10.67 0.30
C THR A 39 -5.81 11.20 1.72
N GLY A 40 -5.95 12.53 1.86
CA GLY A 40 -5.67 13.21 3.12
C GLY A 40 -4.17 13.15 3.45
N ASP A 41 -3.81 13.69 4.62
CA ASP A 41 -2.46 13.67 5.17
C ASP A 41 -2.06 12.24 5.64
N MET A 42 -2.07 11.22 4.78
CA MET A 42 -1.59 9.89 5.20
C MET A 42 -0.09 9.73 4.90
N ALA A 43 0.64 9.10 5.82
CA ALA A 43 1.97 8.59 5.52
C ALA A 43 1.88 7.59 4.35
N GLN A 44 2.75 7.77 3.37
CA GLN A 44 2.80 6.96 2.16
C GLN A 44 3.89 5.92 2.28
N SER A 45 3.70 4.73 1.72
CA SER A 45 4.75 3.71 1.66
C SER A 45 4.95 3.19 0.24
N PHE A 46 6.21 2.93 -0.11
CA PHE A 46 6.62 2.50 -1.45
C PHE A 46 7.43 1.23 -1.32
N ILE A 47 7.04 0.20 -2.07
CA ILE A 47 7.82 -1.01 -2.26
C ILE A 47 8.46 -0.94 -3.64
N ILE A 48 9.79 -0.85 -3.68
CA ILE A 48 10.54 -0.68 -4.93
C ILE A 48 11.63 -1.75 -5.06
N ARG A 49 11.97 -2.10 -6.29
CA ARG A 49 13.23 -2.79 -6.57
C ARG A 49 14.41 -1.91 -6.18
N THR A 50 15.46 -2.53 -5.68
CA THR A 50 16.71 -1.82 -5.31
C THR A 50 17.73 -1.79 -6.45
N ASP A 51 17.63 -2.78 -7.34
CA ASP A 51 18.55 -3.08 -8.44
C ASP A 51 18.13 -2.48 -9.79
N MET A 52 16.87 -2.08 -9.93
CA MET A 52 16.31 -1.58 -11.20
C MET A 52 15.41 -0.38 -10.98
N LYS A 53 15.51 0.61 -11.88
CA LYS A 53 14.67 1.81 -11.82
C LYS A 53 13.20 1.47 -12.14
N PRO A 54 12.21 2.04 -11.42
CA PRO A 54 10.81 1.65 -11.56
C PRO A 54 10.24 1.76 -12.99
N ASN A 55 10.58 2.82 -13.74
CA ASN A 55 10.12 2.96 -15.12
C ASN A 55 10.71 1.89 -16.05
N GLU A 56 11.94 1.45 -15.82
CA GLU A 56 12.58 0.37 -16.58
C GLU A 56 11.98 -0.98 -16.21
N ALA A 57 11.77 -1.24 -14.92
CA ALA A 57 11.12 -2.45 -14.43
C ALA A 57 9.71 -2.59 -15.02
N VAL A 58 8.90 -1.54 -14.96
CA VAL A 58 7.54 -1.54 -15.53
C VAL A 58 7.57 -1.72 -17.06
N LYS A 59 8.45 -1.01 -17.77
CA LYS A 59 8.56 -1.10 -19.24
C LYS A 59 9.01 -2.50 -19.69
N SER A 60 9.88 -3.14 -18.92
CA SER A 60 10.38 -4.49 -19.19
C SER A 60 9.57 -5.60 -18.52
N LYS A 61 8.46 -5.26 -17.83
CA LYS A 61 7.59 -6.19 -17.08
C LYS A 61 8.32 -6.99 -16.00
N GLN A 62 9.29 -6.39 -15.36
CA GLN A 62 10.05 -6.99 -14.26
C GLN A 62 9.69 -6.39 -12.89
N ASP A 63 8.52 -5.73 -12.78
CA ASP A 63 7.96 -5.21 -11.54
C ASP A 63 7.15 -6.25 -10.75
N HIS A 64 7.05 -7.50 -11.23
CA HIS A 64 6.35 -8.59 -10.54
C HIS A 64 6.95 -8.95 -9.17
N CYS A 65 8.24 -8.71 -8.92
CA CYS A 65 8.81 -8.90 -7.58
C CYS A 65 8.25 -7.91 -6.53
N VAL A 66 7.67 -6.77 -6.96
CA VAL A 66 7.01 -5.80 -6.06
C VAL A 66 5.50 -5.77 -6.21
N CYS A 67 4.96 -6.19 -7.35
CA CYS A 67 3.54 -6.16 -7.67
C CYS A 67 2.88 -7.55 -7.73
N GLY A 68 3.66 -8.63 -7.67
CA GLY A 68 3.19 -10.00 -7.87
C GLY A 68 2.49 -10.19 -9.21
N GLY A 69 1.43 -11.02 -9.22
CA GLY A 69 0.54 -11.19 -10.37
C GLY A 69 -0.53 -10.10 -10.52
N CYS A 70 -0.32 -8.89 -9.98
CA CYS A 70 -1.29 -7.79 -10.11
C CYS A 70 -1.66 -7.56 -11.60
N PRO A 71 -2.96 -7.50 -11.95
CA PRO A 71 -3.39 -7.39 -13.35
C PRO A 71 -3.01 -6.05 -13.98
N TYR A 72 -2.68 -5.02 -13.19
CA TYR A 72 -2.30 -3.69 -13.69
C TYR A 72 -0.79 -3.46 -13.76
N ALA A 73 0.03 -4.44 -13.33
CA ALA A 73 1.50 -4.37 -13.41
C ALA A 73 1.99 -4.39 -14.87
N GLY A 74 3.28 -4.13 -15.09
CA GLY A 74 3.87 -4.25 -16.43
C GLY A 74 3.25 -3.31 -17.48
N ASN A 75 2.91 -2.08 -17.05
CA ASN A 75 2.29 -1.03 -17.86
C ASN A 75 0.84 -1.33 -18.32
N ASN A 76 0.13 -2.19 -17.60
CA ASN A 76 -1.24 -2.60 -17.93
C ASN A 76 -2.32 -1.76 -17.24
N GLY A 77 -2.11 -0.44 -17.13
CA GLY A 77 -3.13 0.49 -16.61
C GLY A 77 -3.07 0.82 -15.12
N CYS A 78 -1.93 0.59 -14.44
CA CYS A 78 -1.75 1.05 -13.06
C CYS A 78 -1.89 2.57 -12.96
N TYR A 79 -2.77 3.03 -12.07
CA TYR A 79 -3.06 4.46 -11.89
C TYR A 79 -1.96 5.22 -11.14
N VAL A 80 -0.96 4.52 -10.57
CA VAL A 80 0.11 5.15 -9.80
C VAL A 80 1.10 5.83 -10.74
N SER A 81 1.44 7.09 -10.44
CA SER A 81 2.41 7.85 -11.22
C SER A 81 3.82 7.27 -11.09
N ILE A 82 4.28 6.58 -12.14
CA ILE A 82 5.64 6.01 -12.19
C ILE A 82 6.73 7.08 -12.03
N LYS A 83 6.48 8.33 -12.47
CA LYS A 83 7.41 9.45 -12.26
C LYS A 83 7.64 9.71 -10.76
N MET A 84 6.59 9.63 -9.94
CA MET A 84 6.70 9.75 -8.49
C MET A 84 7.54 8.62 -7.91
N VAL A 85 7.31 7.38 -8.33
CA VAL A 85 8.08 6.21 -7.86
C VAL A 85 9.56 6.32 -8.25
N CYS A 86 9.85 6.82 -9.46
CA CYS A 86 11.22 7.12 -9.89
C CYS A 86 11.91 8.17 -9.00
N SER A 87 11.17 9.15 -8.47
CA SER A 87 11.71 10.12 -7.50
C SER A 87 12.09 9.46 -6.17
N VAL A 88 11.23 8.56 -5.67
CA VAL A 88 11.52 7.73 -4.48
C VAL A 88 12.75 6.87 -4.70
N TYR A 89 12.84 6.18 -5.84
CA TYR A 89 14.01 5.38 -6.20
C TYR A 89 15.29 6.23 -6.27
N ALA A 90 15.23 7.40 -6.90
CA ALA A 90 16.39 8.29 -6.97
C ALA A 90 16.85 8.76 -5.58
N ALA A 91 15.93 9.06 -4.66
CA ALA A 91 16.25 9.40 -3.27
C ALA A 91 16.84 8.20 -2.50
N TYR A 92 16.33 7.00 -2.74
CA TYR A 92 16.87 5.76 -2.22
C TYR A 92 18.32 5.54 -2.65
N LYS A 93 18.62 5.66 -3.95
CA LYS A 93 19.99 5.51 -4.47
C LYS A 93 20.96 6.58 -3.95
N ARG A 94 20.46 7.75 -3.53
CA ARG A 94 21.26 8.79 -2.86
C ARG A 94 21.47 8.55 -1.35
N GLY A 95 20.85 7.53 -0.76
CA GLY A 95 20.88 7.31 0.69
C GLY A 95 20.13 8.37 1.50
N SER A 96 19.09 8.99 0.91
CA SER A 96 18.35 10.10 1.55
C SER A 96 17.39 9.66 2.66
N TYR A 97 17.18 8.35 2.82
CA TYR A 97 16.25 7.76 3.79
C TYR A 97 17.00 7.27 5.03
N LYS A 98 16.50 7.62 6.21
CA LYS A 98 17.05 7.09 7.46
C LYS A 98 16.61 5.63 7.59
N ARG A 99 17.57 4.72 7.70
CA ARG A 99 17.28 3.31 8.00
C ARG A 99 16.80 3.19 9.44
N VAL A 100 15.66 2.54 9.64
CA VAL A 100 15.05 2.29 10.94
C VAL A 100 14.32 0.95 10.90
N THR A 101 14.15 0.32 12.05
CA THR A 101 13.25 -0.82 12.18
C THR A 101 11.78 -0.36 12.21
N PRO A 102 10.81 -1.25 11.94
CA PRO A 102 9.40 -0.94 12.16
C PRO A 102 9.10 -0.45 13.59
N GLN A 103 9.76 -1.03 14.59
CA GLN A 103 9.61 -0.66 16.00
C GLN A 103 10.13 0.75 16.29
N GLU A 104 11.20 1.18 15.61
CA GLU A 104 11.73 2.55 15.71
C GLU A 104 10.85 3.58 14.99
N LEU A 105 10.17 3.19 13.90
CA LEU A 105 9.27 4.09 13.18
C LEU A 105 7.89 4.23 13.85
N ALA A 106 7.37 3.17 14.47
CA ALA A 106 6.06 3.16 15.13
C ALA A 106 5.79 4.37 16.05
N PRO A 107 6.66 4.73 17.01
CA PRO A 107 6.43 5.90 17.88
C PRO A 107 6.42 7.23 17.11
N ILE A 108 7.16 7.33 16.00
CA ILE A 108 7.16 8.52 15.15
C ILE A 108 5.82 8.67 14.42
N LEU A 109 5.25 7.55 13.92
CA LEU A 109 3.93 7.56 13.31
C LEU A 109 2.85 7.91 14.33
N VAL A 110 2.89 7.32 15.52
CA VAL A 110 1.97 7.62 16.63
C VAL A 110 2.00 9.11 16.96
N GLU A 111 3.19 9.66 17.16
CA GLU A 111 3.37 11.09 17.45
C GLU A 111 2.83 11.98 16.31
N SER A 112 3.07 11.61 15.05
CA SER A 112 2.51 12.33 13.90
C SER A 112 0.98 12.23 13.78
N VAL A 113 0.36 11.13 14.21
CA VAL A 113 -1.11 10.99 14.28
C VAL A 113 -1.68 11.84 15.42
N ASN A 114 -1.12 11.73 16.64
CA ASN A 114 -1.58 12.47 17.81
C ASN A 114 -1.51 14.00 17.62
N THR A 115 -0.45 14.46 16.95
CA THR A 115 -0.28 15.89 16.61
C THR A 115 -1.01 16.30 15.34
N LYS A 116 -1.80 15.40 14.74
CA LYS A 116 -2.59 15.65 13.52
C LYS A 116 -1.73 16.12 12.34
N ARG A 117 -0.44 15.75 12.31
CA ARG A 117 0.43 15.93 11.13
C ARG A 117 0.05 14.98 10.02
N ILE A 118 -0.37 13.77 10.40
CA ILE A 118 -0.92 12.76 9.50
C ILE A 118 -2.22 12.18 10.07
N ALA A 119 -3.08 11.69 9.19
CA ALA A 119 -4.30 10.96 9.54
C ALA A 119 -4.03 9.45 9.78
N GLY A 120 -2.87 8.94 9.36
CA GLY A 120 -2.46 7.56 9.57
C GLY A 120 -1.53 7.02 8.48
N LEU A 121 -1.59 5.72 8.18
CA LEU A 121 -0.64 4.99 7.32
C LEU A 121 -1.31 4.31 6.13
N ARG A 122 -0.78 4.53 4.93
CA ARG A 122 -1.13 3.77 3.72
C ARG A 122 -0.04 2.74 3.42
N CYS A 123 -0.38 1.46 3.47
CA CYS A 123 0.47 0.34 3.07
C CYS A 123 0.34 0.14 1.55
N GLY A 124 1.46 0.22 0.82
CA GLY A 124 1.47 0.00 -0.64
C GLY A 124 0.87 1.17 -1.42
N SER A 125 1.46 2.37 -1.33
CA SER A 125 1.17 3.45 -2.28
C SER A 125 1.70 3.13 -3.69
N TYR A 126 2.78 2.35 -3.75
CA TYR A 126 3.24 1.63 -4.93
C TYR A 126 3.83 0.28 -4.49
N GLY A 127 3.58 -0.76 -5.29
CA GLY A 127 3.86 -2.14 -4.93
C GLY A 127 2.81 -2.73 -3.99
N ASP A 128 2.70 -4.05 -3.99
CA ASP A 128 1.81 -4.82 -3.14
C ASP A 128 2.49 -5.04 -1.77
N PRO A 129 1.85 -4.71 -0.64
CA PRO A 129 2.46 -4.87 0.68
C PRO A 129 2.90 -6.31 0.98
N ALA A 130 2.27 -7.32 0.38
CA ALA A 130 2.64 -8.72 0.53
C ALA A 130 4.00 -9.07 -0.09
N ALA A 131 4.63 -8.15 -0.84
CA ALA A 131 6.00 -8.33 -1.34
C ALA A 131 7.03 -8.22 -0.21
N ALA A 132 6.68 -7.57 0.91
CA ALA A 132 7.52 -7.48 2.08
C ALA A 132 6.99 -8.41 3.21
N PRO A 133 7.85 -8.85 4.13
CA PRO A 133 7.42 -9.65 5.29
C PRO A 133 6.33 -8.95 6.12
N PHE A 134 5.43 -9.74 6.72
CA PHE A 134 4.35 -9.25 7.58
C PHE A 134 4.87 -8.36 8.74
N GLU A 135 6.04 -8.72 9.26
CA GLU A 135 6.74 -8.07 10.37
C GLU A 135 7.17 -6.62 10.05
N VAL A 136 7.22 -6.25 8.76
CA VAL A 136 7.47 -4.86 8.34
C VAL A 136 6.25 -3.98 8.62
N TRP A 137 5.05 -4.55 8.51
CA TRP A 137 3.79 -3.80 8.50
C TRP A 137 3.06 -3.84 9.83
N GLU A 138 3.00 -5.01 10.47
CA GLU A 138 2.17 -5.22 11.66
C GLU A 138 2.47 -4.22 12.79
N PRO A 139 3.73 -3.98 13.20
CA PRO A 139 4.00 -3.07 14.31
C PRO A 139 3.56 -1.63 14.02
N LEU A 140 3.65 -1.22 12.75
CA LEU A 140 3.26 0.12 12.30
C LEU A 140 1.75 0.26 12.26
N VAL A 141 1.06 -0.74 11.71
CA VAL A 141 -0.40 -0.74 11.58
C VAL A 141 -1.06 -0.81 12.96
N SER A 142 -0.57 -1.69 13.84
CA SER A 142 -1.07 -1.84 15.21
C SER A 142 -0.90 -0.54 15.99
N ALA A 143 0.30 0.06 15.99
CA ALA A 143 0.55 1.31 16.70
C ALA A 143 -0.30 2.49 16.18
N VAL A 144 -0.47 2.62 14.86
CA VAL A 144 -1.32 3.67 14.28
C VAL A 144 -2.79 3.47 14.66
N ARG A 145 -3.29 2.24 14.64
CA ARG A 145 -4.68 1.92 15.01
C ARG A 145 -4.94 2.16 16.50
N GLU A 146 -3.99 1.84 17.37
CA GLU A 146 -4.10 2.01 18.83
C GLU A 146 -4.41 3.46 19.22
N VAL A 147 -3.83 4.43 18.51
CA VAL A 147 -4.08 5.86 18.72
C VAL A 147 -5.21 6.43 17.84
N GLY A 148 -6.05 5.57 17.27
CA GLY A 148 -7.21 5.95 16.45
C GLY A 148 -6.87 6.42 15.02
N GLY A 149 -5.61 6.28 14.61
CA GLY A 149 -5.17 6.61 13.25
C GLY A 149 -5.73 5.65 12.20
N LYS A 150 -5.86 6.14 10.96
CA LYS A 150 -6.41 5.36 9.85
C LYS A 150 -5.33 4.52 9.18
N THR A 151 -5.67 3.30 8.82
CA THR A 151 -4.76 2.42 8.07
C THR A 151 -5.47 1.90 6.83
N SER A 152 -4.78 1.85 5.70
CA SER A 152 -5.32 1.28 4.46
C SER A 152 -4.23 0.51 3.71
N GLY A 153 -4.62 -0.53 3.00
CA GLY A 153 -3.71 -1.36 2.23
C GLY A 153 -4.47 -2.49 1.56
N TYR A 154 -4.07 -2.82 0.34
CA TYR A 154 -4.74 -3.80 -0.50
C TYR A 154 -3.68 -4.74 -1.07
N THR A 155 -4.02 -6.01 -1.20
CA THR A 155 -3.15 -6.99 -1.87
C THR A 155 -3.95 -7.74 -2.92
N HIS A 156 -3.35 -7.97 -4.08
CA HIS A 156 -3.87 -8.91 -5.08
C HIS A 156 -3.46 -10.34 -4.75
N GLN A 157 -2.40 -10.53 -3.97
CA GLN A 157 -1.85 -11.86 -3.65
C GLN A 157 -2.70 -12.65 -2.64
N TRP A 158 -3.95 -12.24 -2.38
CA TRP A 158 -4.86 -12.96 -1.50
C TRP A 158 -5.33 -14.30 -2.08
N THR A 159 -5.19 -14.49 -3.39
CA THR A 159 -5.67 -15.67 -4.13
C THR A 159 -4.63 -16.18 -5.12
N ASP A 160 -4.65 -17.49 -5.40
CA ASP A 160 -3.80 -18.14 -6.39
C ASP A 160 -3.96 -17.57 -7.81
N ARG A 161 -5.11 -16.96 -8.10
CA ARG A 161 -5.35 -16.27 -9.40
C ARG A 161 -4.30 -15.20 -9.71
N TYR A 162 -3.76 -14.56 -8.68
CA TYR A 162 -2.77 -13.49 -8.81
C TYR A 162 -1.42 -13.85 -8.18
N ALA A 163 -1.24 -15.11 -7.77
CA ALA A 163 0.01 -15.56 -7.18
C ALA A 163 1.16 -15.44 -8.20
N TYR A 164 2.27 -14.85 -7.74
CA TYR A 164 3.51 -14.85 -8.51
C TYR A 164 4.41 -15.97 -8.01
N MET A 165 4.97 -16.75 -8.94
CA MET A 165 5.81 -17.92 -8.63
C MET A 165 5.13 -18.92 -7.67
N GLY A 166 3.80 -19.05 -7.73
CA GLY A 166 3.02 -19.94 -6.86
C GLY A 166 2.95 -19.48 -5.40
N ARG A 167 3.28 -18.21 -5.11
CA ARG A 167 3.23 -17.64 -3.76
C ARG A 167 2.07 -16.65 -3.64
N THR A 168 1.25 -16.88 -2.62
CA THR A 168 0.23 -15.94 -2.13
C THR A 168 0.74 -15.18 -0.91
N ALA A 169 -0.01 -14.18 -0.48
CA ALA A 169 0.27 -13.42 0.74
C ALA A 169 0.24 -14.34 1.97
N ASP A 170 1.12 -14.06 2.94
CA ASP A 170 1.03 -14.65 4.27
C ASP A 170 -0.39 -14.46 4.85
N PRO A 171 -1.09 -15.52 5.31
CA PRO A 171 -2.46 -15.42 5.81
C PRO A 171 -2.66 -14.38 6.91
N ARG A 172 -1.61 -14.04 7.68
CA ARG A 172 -1.64 -12.98 8.71
C ARG A 172 -1.99 -11.61 8.14
N PHE A 173 -1.73 -11.37 6.84
CA PHE A 173 -2.09 -10.11 6.18
C PHE A 173 -3.61 -9.82 6.17
N ARG A 174 -4.47 -10.83 6.35
CA ARG A 174 -5.93 -10.66 6.53
C ARG A 174 -6.28 -9.68 7.66
N GLN A 175 -5.42 -9.59 8.67
CA GLN A 175 -5.62 -8.74 9.85
C GLN A 175 -5.35 -7.25 9.56
N ILE A 176 -4.51 -6.95 8.55
CA ILE A 176 -3.99 -5.59 8.33
C ILE A 176 -4.30 -5.04 6.93
N LEU A 177 -4.56 -5.90 5.94
CA LEU A 177 -4.91 -5.52 4.57
C LEU A 177 -6.36 -5.91 4.22
N MET A 178 -6.73 -5.58 2.99
CA MET A 178 -7.95 -6.03 2.33
C MET A 178 -7.59 -6.73 1.02
N ALA A 179 -8.38 -7.71 0.61
CA ALA A 179 -8.28 -8.32 -0.71
C ALA A 179 -8.69 -7.32 -1.79
N SER A 180 -7.82 -7.08 -2.77
CA SER A 180 -8.19 -6.33 -3.98
C SER A 180 -9.01 -7.23 -4.89
N SER A 181 -10.28 -6.91 -5.06
CA SER A 181 -11.27 -7.68 -5.82
C SER A 181 -11.78 -6.87 -7.03
N HIS A 182 -12.24 -7.57 -8.07
CA HIS A 182 -12.67 -6.92 -9.32
C HIS A 182 -14.15 -7.17 -9.68
N ASN A 183 -14.87 -7.91 -8.84
CA ASN A 183 -16.30 -8.16 -8.99
C ASN A 183 -16.87 -8.71 -7.68
N SER A 184 -18.20 -8.88 -7.62
CA SER A 184 -18.89 -9.42 -6.45
C SER A 184 -18.51 -10.86 -6.13
N VAL A 185 -18.20 -11.69 -7.14
CA VAL A 185 -17.80 -13.10 -6.93
C VAL A 185 -16.44 -13.14 -6.22
N ASP A 186 -15.46 -12.37 -6.69
CA ASP A 186 -14.15 -12.24 -6.03
C ASP A 186 -14.32 -11.79 -4.57
N ALA A 187 -15.22 -10.83 -4.31
CA ALA A 187 -15.48 -10.33 -2.96
C ALA A 187 -16.06 -11.41 -2.04
N VAL A 188 -17.00 -12.23 -2.55
CA VAL A 188 -17.57 -13.36 -1.81
C VAL A 188 -16.50 -14.40 -1.49
N LEU A 189 -15.66 -14.74 -2.47
CA LEU A 189 -14.56 -15.69 -2.27
C LEU A 189 -13.52 -15.16 -1.27
N ALA A 190 -13.15 -13.89 -1.36
CA ALA A 190 -12.24 -13.24 -0.42
C ALA A 190 -12.80 -13.26 1.01
N ASN A 191 -14.08 -12.93 1.18
CA ASN A 191 -14.76 -12.98 2.48
C ASN A 191 -14.84 -14.40 3.04
N ALA A 192 -15.13 -15.40 2.19
CA ALA A 192 -15.13 -16.81 2.59
C ALA A 192 -13.74 -17.30 3.03
N ASP A 193 -12.68 -16.73 2.45
CA ASP A 193 -11.29 -16.97 2.85
C ASP A 193 -10.82 -16.07 4.02
N GLY A 194 -11.73 -15.30 4.64
CA GLY A 194 -11.44 -14.49 5.84
C GLY A 194 -10.75 -13.15 5.56
N TRP A 195 -10.73 -12.69 4.30
CA TRP A 195 -10.33 -11.33 3.95
C TRP A 195 -11.50 -10.36 4.02
N ARG A 196 -11.22 -9.10 4.34
CA ARG A 196 -12.13 -8.01 3.95
C ARG A 196 -11.84 -7.66 2.50
N ALA A 197 -12.87 -7.48 1.66
CA ALA A 197 -12.68 -7.14 0.24
C ALA A 197 -12.85 -5.64 -0.05
N PHE A 198 -11.97 -5.10 -0.90
CA PHE A 198 -12.19 -3.84 -1.61
C PHE A 198 -12.40 -4.16 -3.08
N THR A 199 -13.61 -3.89 -3.58
CA THR A 199 -14.03 -4.31 -4.91
C THR A 199 -14.17 -3.11 -5.84
N VAL A 200 -13.51 -3.19 -6.99
CA VAL A 200 -13.69 -2.25 -8.09
C VAL A 200 -14.72 -2.83 -9.05
N PHE A 201 -15.70 -2.02 -9.45
CA PHE A 201 -16.71 -2.36 -10.44
C PHE A 201 -16.54 -1.44 -11.66
N ASP A 202 -16.74 -1.99 -12.86
CA ASP A 202 -16.65 -1.22 -14.11
C ASP A 202 -17.88 -0.32 -14.34
N ALA A 203 -19.05 -0.72 -13.81
CA ALA A 203 -20.29 0.04 -13.88
C ALA A 203 -20.94 0.22 -12.50
N LEU A 204 -21.60 1.37 -12.32
CA LEU A 204 -22.36 1.68 -11.10
C LEU A 204 -23.52 0.70 -10.87
N ASP A 205 -24.16 0.25 -11.94
CA ASP A 205 -25.26 -0.72 -11.87
C ASP A 205 -24.79 -2.05 -11.28
N ASP A 206 -23.56 -2.47 -11.56
CA ASP A 206 -23.00 -3.71 -11.02
C ASP A 206 -22.73 -3.61 -9.53
N LEU A 207 -22.25 -2.44 -9.08
CA LEU A 207 -22.14 -2.14 -7.65
C LEU A 207 -23.53 -2.17 -6.97
N GLN A 208 -24.55 -1.55 -7.56
CA GLN A 208 -25.91 -1.54 -7.00
C GLN A 208 -26.48 -2.95 -6.89
N ARG A 209 -26.30 -3.79 -7.92
CA ARG A 209 -26.74 -5.20 -7.90
C ARG A 209 -25.98 -6.05 -6.88
N SER A 210 -24.71 -5.70 -6.59
CA SER A 210 -23.89 -6.44 -5.62
C SER A 210 -24.31 -6.25 -4.17
N GLY A 211 -25.06 -5.19 -3.86
CA GLY A 211 -25.38 -4.81 -2.48
C GLY A 211 -24.18 -4.28 -1.66
N MET A 212 -23.01 -4.09 -2.29
CA MET A 212 -21.82 -3.57 -1.62
C MET A 212 -21.88 -2.05 -1.44
N ALA A 213 -21.31 -1.56 -0.34
CA ALA A 213 -21.21 -0.13 -0.09
C ALA A 213 -20.23 0.55 -1.06
N MET A 214 -20.62 1.71 -1.60
CA MET A 214 -19.76 2.54 -2.44
C MET A 214 -18.63 3.17 -1.62
N CYS A 215 -17.41 3.15 -2.15
CA CYS A 215 -16.29 3.86 -1.52
C CYS A 215 -16.56 5.38 -1.51
N PRO A 216 -16.64 6.04 -0.34
CA PRO A 216 -16.96 7.47 -0.27
C PRO A 216 -15.81 8.37 -0.75
N ALA A 217 -14.61 7.81 -0.94
CA ALA A 217 -13.45 8.49 -1.51
C ALA A 217 -13.31 8.32 -3.04
N SER A 218 -14.29 7.66 -3.67
CA SER A 218 -14.36 7.48 -5.12
C SER A 218 -14.85 8.76 -5.82
N LYS A 219 -14.60 8.86 -7.13
CA LYS A 219 -15.09 9.97 -7.96
C LYS A 219 -16.61 9.88 -8.08
N GLU A 220 -17.11 8.66 -8.16
CA GLU A 220 -18.51 8.28 -8.31
C GLU A 220 -19.33 8.69 -7.08
N ALA A 221 -18.75 8.60 -5.89
CA ALA A 221 -19.34 9.13 -4.66
C ALA A 221 -19.19 10.65 -4.50
N GLY A 222 -18.52 11.34 -5.43
CA GLY A 222 -18.25 12.77 -5.37
C GLY A 222 -17.19 13.16 -4.34
N PHE A 223 -16.24 12.26 -4.01
CA PHE A 223 -15.18 12.51 -3.02
C PHE A 223 -15.70 12.97 -1.63
N ARG A 224 -16.84 12.42 -1.17
CA ARG A 224 -17.45 12.74 0.14
C ARG A 224 -16.53 12.52 1.34
N ARG A 225 -15.55 11.62 1.23
CA ARG A 225 -14.53 11.33 2.27
C ARG A 225 -13.15 11.12 1.62
N THR A 226 -12.10 11.10 2.43
CA THR A 226 -10.74 10.72 2.02
C THR A 226 -10.34 9.42 2.72
N CYS A 227 -9.29 8.74 2.23
CA CYS A 227 -8.75 7.57 2.93
C CYS A 227 -8.35 7.91 4.37
N GLY A 228 -7.85 9.13 4.62
CA GLY A 228 -7.54 9.64 5.95
C GLY A 228 -8.75 9.83 6.88
N THR A 229 -9.99 9.84 6.35
CA THR A 229 -11.20 9.95 7.20
C THR A 229 -11.94 8.62 7.38
N CYS A 230 -12.01 7.74 6.37
CA CYS A 230 -12.67 6.44 6.50
C CYS A 230 -11.74 5.25 6.75
N GLY A 231 -10.45 5.33 6.40
CA GLY A 231 -9.50 4.22 6.58
C GLY A 231 -9.85 2.95 5.81
N GLY A 232 -10.56 3.05 4.68
CA GLY A 232 -11.02 1.88 3.93
C GLY A 232 -12.05 1.02 4.66
N GLN A 233 -12.63 1.52 5.76
CA GLN A 233 -13.77 0.89 6.42
C GLN A 233 -15.04 1.43 5.76
N SER A 234 -15.88 0.52 5.25
CA SER A 234 -17.25 0.83 4.85
C SER A 234 -18.00 1.31 6.11
N ALA A 235 -18.66 2.45 6.02
CA ALA A 235 -19.62 2.88 7.03
C ALA A 235 -20.90 2.05 6.92
#